data_AF-A0A7C6JJZ2-F1
#
_entry.id   AF-A0A7C6JJZ2-F1
#
_cell.length_a   1.000
_cell.length_b   1.000
_cell.length_c   1.000
_cell.angle_alpha   90.00
_cell.angle_beta   90.00
_cell.angle_gamma   90.00
#
_symmetry.space_group_name_H-M   'P 1'
#
loop_
_entity.id
_entity.type
_entity.pdbx_description
1 polymer ?
#
loop_
_entity_poly.entity_id
_entity_poly.type
_entity_poly.pdbx_seq_one_letter_code
_entity_poly.pdbx_strand_id
1 'polypeptide(L)'
;MMRTCPLCGKSKPVEALFCEECTHRIHVDYEVSLPKVFIQGEPTEPTPESSYRTDDPLELDHRSSDLQPHSDISLEVVPESEGEIGEGRKLCQSQELESESESEFDLEYDLESEFEPEPEPGPKPDFEPERVEKRVKGKWLNVPVLVLLLPLLLFGGYAVFNNTVRKGNLERRGWDTALSMNSVKGYLDYMATFPRGAHFDDAHKALRKLKLEEAMQWERLKASNNTAELRDFLTQHPDIPFAPLVEKRLDSLSWVGAVRANTAEAYSEYIHLSQQGQLRGDYVAEARQKRETLLSALVESVITDTVPE
;
A
#
# COMPACT_ATOMS: atom_id res chain seq x y z
N MET A 1 -26.17 -9.97 31.41
CA MET A 1 -26.79 -10.23 30.09
C MET A 1 -25.67 -10.60 29.13
N MET A 2 -25.85 -11.51 28.17
CA MET A 2 -24.83 -11.81 27.17
C MET A 2 -25.34 -11.36 25.81
N ARG A 3 -24.48 -10.70 25.04
CA ARG A 3 -24.80 -10.29 23.66
C ARG A 3 -24.15 -11.29 22.70
N THR A 4 -24.64 -11.36 21.47
CA THR A 4 -24.02 -12.15 20.41
C THR A 4 -22.90 -11.36 19.74
N CYS A 5 -21.80 -12.05 19.42
CA CYS A 5 -20.65 -11.52 18.71
C CYS A 5 -20.98 -11.38 17.21
N PRO A 6 -20.74 -10.20 16.59
CA PRO A 6 -21.09 -9.98 15.18
C PRO A 6 -20.22 -10.78 14.20
N LEU A 7 -19.04 -11.25 14.63
CA LEU A 7 -18.10 -11.96 13.75
C LEU A 7 -18.31 -13.47 13.70
N CYS A 8 -18.77 -14.08 14.79
CA CYS A 8 -18.87 -15.53 14.91
C CYS A 8 -20.20 -16.03 15.48
N GLY A 9 -21.09 -15.14 15.92
CA GLY A 9 -22.39 -15.48 16.51
C GLY A 9 -22.33 -16.03 17.94
N LYS A 10 -21.13 -16.25 18.53
CA LYS A 10 -20.97 -16.75 19.92
C LYS A 10 -21.31 -15.68 20.95
N SER A 11 -21.56 -16.08 22.19
CA SER A 11 -21.80 -15.16 23.31
C SER A 11 -20.57 -14.32 23.65
N LYS A 12 -20.77 -13.04 23.95
CA LYS A 12 -19.76 -12.10 24.42
C LYS A 12 -20.25 -11.31 25.65
N PRO A 13 -19.34 -10.76 26.47
CA PRO A 13 -19.74 -9.85 27.54
C PRO A 13 -20.42 -8.58 27.00
N VAL A 14 -21.18 -7.87 27.85
CA VAL A 14 -21.98 -6.71 27.42
C VAL A 14 -21.07 -5.57 26.99
N GLU A 15 -19.97 -5.39 27.72
CA GLU A 15 -19.02 -4.30 27.61
C GLU A 15 -18.00 -4.51 26.48
N ALA A 16 -17.79 -5.74 26.02
CA ALA A 16 -16.84 -6.03 24.94
C ALA A 16 -17.49 -5.93 23.56
N LEU A 17 -16.75 -5.46 22.54
CA LEU A 17 -17.22 -5.40 21.15
C LEU A 17 -17.32 -6.79 20.50
N PHE A 18 -16.37 -7.67 20.79
CA PHE A 18 -16.29 -9.04 20.26
C PHE A 18 -16.14 -10.07 21.38
N CYS A 19 -16.35 -11.36 21.07
CA CYS A 19 -15.97 -12.42 22.01
C CYS A 19 -14.44 -12.55 22.06
N GLU A 20 -13.91 -13.08 23.17
CA GLU A 20 -12.47 -13.19 23.44
C GLU A 20 -11.69 -13.83 22.28
N GLU A 21 -12.20 -14.93 21.72
CA GLU A 21 -11.61 -15.62 20.57
C GLU A 21 -11.48 -14.72 19.32
N CYS A 22 -12.52 -13.93 19.01
CA CYS A 22 -12.50 -13.04 17.85
C CYS A 22 -11.61 -11.83 18.10
N THR A 23 -11.60 -11.29 19.32
CA THR A 23 -10.69 -10.22 19.73
C THR A 23 -9.24 -10.66 19.54
N HIS A 24 -8.87 -11.82 20.09
CA HIS A 24 -7.52 -12.36 19.97
C HIS A 24 -7.11 -12.56 18.50
N ARG A 25 -8.00 -13.12 17.68
CA ARG A 25 -7.73 -13.31 16.25
C ARG A 25 -7.51 -11.98 15.51
N ILE A 26 -8.27 -10.93 15.83
CA ILE A 26 -8.07 -9.60 15.24
C ILE A 26 -6.69 -9.05 15.59
N HIS A 27 -6.31 -9.09 16.87
CA HIS A 27 -5.02 -8.58 17.32
C HIS A 27 -3.84 -9.36 16.72
N VAL A 28 -3.91 -10.69 16.65
CA VAL A 28 -2.79 -11.50 16.17
C VAL A 28 -2.65 -11.48 14.65
N ASP A 29 -3.77 -11.52 13.92
CA ASP A 29 -3.73 -11.65 12.47
C ASP A 29 -3.61 -10.28 11.78
N TYR A 30 -4.20 -9.23 12.34
CA TYR A 30 -4.34 -7.94 11.64
C TYR A 30 -3.58 -6.77 12.24
N GLU A 31 -3.03 -6.88 13.45
CA GLU A 31 -2.09 -5.89 13.99
C GLU A 31 -0.65 -6.27 13.63
N VAL A 32 0.10 -5.26 13.18
CA VAL A 32 1.50 -5.42 12.83
C VAL A 32 2.35 -4.91 13.99
N SER A 33 3.09 -5.81 14.63
CA SER A 33 4.08 -5.44 15.65
C SER A 33 5.37 -4.99 14.97
N LEU A 34 5.77 -3.75 15.23
CA LEU A 34 7.04 -3.22 14.72
C LEU A 34 8.22 -3.83 15.49
N PRO A 35 9.30 -4.28 14.81
CA PRO A 35 10.47 -4.81 15.49
C PRO A 35 11.18 -3.71 16.32
N LYS A 36 11.47 -4.02 17.59
CA LYS A 36 12.08 -3.08 18.57
C LYS A 36 13.42 -2.47 18.15
N VAL A 37 14.12 -3.06 17.19
CA VAL A 37 15.47 -2.63 16.75
C VAL A 37 15.47 -1.22 16.16
N PHE A 38 14.32 -0.69 15.75
CA PHE A 38 14.20 0.64 15.11
C PHE A 38 13.79 1.78 16.05
N ILE A 39 13.51 1.50 17.33
CA ILE A 39 13.24 2.54 18.33
C ILE A 39 14.56 2.99 18.97
N GLN A 40 15.41 3.68 18.19
CA GLN A 40 16.51 4.45 18.76
C GLN A 40 16.04 5.90 18.92
N GLY A 41 15.39 6.15 20.03
CA GLY A 41 14.78 7.43 20.37
C GLY A 41 13.62 7.22 21.31
N GLU A 42 13.86 6.54 22.43
CA GLU A 42 12.90 6.45 23.52
C GLU A 42 12.87 7.83 24.22
N PRO A 43 11.74 8.58 24.17
CA PRO A 43 11.55 9.68 25.08
C PRO A 43 11.30 9.06 26.45
N THR A 44 12.19 9.32 27.39
CA THR A 44 12.02 8.99 28.80
C THR A 44 10.63 9.44 29.28
N GLU A 45 9.78 8.49 29.65
CA GLU A 45 8.55 8.77 30.42
C GLU A 45 8.95 9.45 31.74
N PRO A 46 8.39 10.63 32.08
CA PRO A 46 8.44 11.11 33.45
C PRO A 46 7.41 10.34 34.29
N THR A 47 7.91 9.77 35.39
CA THR A 47 7.16 9.10 36.44
C THR A 47 6.06 9.99 37.04
N PRO A 48 4.93 9.42 37.50
CA PRO A 48 3.79 10.18 37.99
C PRO A 48 3.85 10.37 39.50
N GLU A 49 4.50 11.43 39.99
CA GLU A 49 4.22 11.97 41.34
C GLU A 49 4.48 13.47 41.39
N SER A 50 3.42 14.27 41.51
CA SER A 50 3.25 15.29 42.55
C SER A 50 2.15 16.28 42.16
N SER A 51 1.12 16.26 43.01
CA SER A 51 0.01 17.19 43.19
C SER A 51 -0.01 18.51 42.40
N TYR A 52 -1.14 18.71 41.73
CA TYR A 52 -1.72 20.01 41.42
C TYR A 52 -1.84 20.88 42.68
N ARG A 53 -1.31 22.11 42.61
CA ARG A 53 -1.82 23.23 43.39
C ARG A 53 -1.75 24.47 42.51
N THR A 54 -2.92 24.96 42.15
CA THR A 54 -3.13 26.33 41.68
C THR A 54 -2.76 27.30 42.80
N ASP A 55 -2.19 28.45 42.46
CA ASP A 55 -2.73 29.78 42.79
C ASP A 55 -1.77 30.89 42.32
N ASP A 56 -2.26 31.72 41.40
CA ASP A 56 -2.01 33.16 41.16
C ASP A 56 -0.64 33.74 40.69
N PRO A 57 -0.64 34.94 40.05
CA PRO A 57 0.29 35.35 39.00
C PRO A 57 1.13 36.61 39.34
N LEU A 58 1.88 37.09 38.33
CA LEU A 58 2.80 38.26 38.29
C LEU A 58 4.24 37.87 38.69
N GLU A 59 5.30 38.19 37.95
CA GLU A 59 5.70 39.50 37.43
C GLU A 59 6.67 39.34 36.23
N LEU A 60 6.68 40.36 35.36
CA LEU A 60 7.75 40.60 34.39
C LEU A 60 9.08 40.82 35.12
N ASP A 61 10.18 40.29 34.57
CA ASP A 61 11.41 41.08 34.61
C ASP A 61 12.32 40.83 33.40
N HIS A 62 12.69 41.94 32.79
CA HIS A 62 13.68 42.06 31.74
C HIS A 62 15.08 41.80 32.28
N ARG A 63 15.91 41.07 31.53
CA ARG A 63 17.35 41.31 31.58
C ARG A 63 18.05 40.98 30.27
N SER A 64 18.30 42.03 29.50
CA SER A 64 19.32 42.06 28.45
C SER A 64 20.70 41.73 29.01
N SER A 65 21.49 40.99 28.24
CA SER A 65 22.95 41.09 28.29
C SER A 65 23.50 41.00 26.88
N ASP A 66 24.12 42.10 26.52
CA ASP A 66 24.89 42.39 25.32
C ASP A 66 25.94 41.33 25.00
N LEU A 67 26.10 41.03 23.72
CA LEU A 67 27.40 40.76 23.11
C LEU A 67 27.30 40.91 21.58
N GLN A 68 27.83 42.02 21.08
CA GLN A 68 28.27 42.26 19.70
C GLN A 68 29.81 42.47 19.75
N PRO A 69 30.53 42.54 18.61
CA PRO A 69 30.70 41.50 17.58
C PRO A 69 32.21 41.29 17.32
N HIS A 70 32.64 40.13 16.81
CA HIS A 70 34.00 39.99 16.28
C HIS A 70 34.00 39.69 14.78
N SER A 71 34.79 40.53 14.13
CA SER A 71 35.06 40.77 12.72
C SER A 71 35.95 39.71 12.06
N ASP A 72 35.84 39.68 10.74
CA ASP A 72 36.84 39.33 9.73
C ASP A 72 37.49 37.93 9.78
N ILE A 73 37.34 37.19 8.68
CA ILE A 73 38.49 36.74 7.88
C ILE A 73 38.04 36.31 6.47
N SER A 74 38.75 36.87 5.50
CA SER A 74 38.60 36.73 4.05
C SER A 74 39.07 35.38 3.51
N LEU A 75 38.57 35.10 2.29
CA LEU A 75 39.03 34.12 1.31
C LEU A 75 40.52 33.74 1.39
N GLU A 76 40.78 32.43 1.37
CA GLU A 76 41.86 31.86 0.58
C GLU A 76 41.32 30.69 -0.26
N VAL A 77 41.63 30.74 -1.55
CA VAL A 77 41.42 29.72 -2.57
C VAL A 77 42.73 28.94 -2.73
N VAL A 78 42.65 27.74 -3.32
CA VAL A 78 43.69 26.95 -4.04
C VAL A 78 44.25 25.76 -3.21
N PRO A 79 44.55 24.56 -3.79
CA PRO A 79 43.96 23.79 -4.91
C PRO A 79 43.75 22.28 -4.58
N GLU A 80 43.32 21.52 -5.61
CA GLU A 80 43.32 20.05 -5.73
C GLU A 80 44.56 19.32 -5.20
N SER A 81 44.32 18.15 -4.60
CA SER A 81 45.26 17.02 -4.65
C SER A 81 44.51 15.70 -4.59
N GLU A 82 44.86 14.83 -5.52
CA GLU A 82 44.41 13.45 -5.68
C GLU A 82 45.06 12.55 -4.62
N GLY A 83 44.35 11.48 -4.20
CA GLY A 83 44.92 10.45 -3.34
C GLY A 83 43.91 9.38 -2.93
N GLU A 84 44.04 8.21 -3.56
CA GLU A 84 43.29 6.96 -3.36
C GLU A 84 43.23 6.45 -1.91
N ILE A 85 42.18 5.67 -1.58
CA ILE A 85 42.27 4.21 -1.35
C ILE A 85 40.88 3.66 -0.94
N GLY A 86 40.41 2.67 -1.71
CA GLY A 86 39.98 1.39 -1.14
C GLY A 86 38.48 1.11 -1.03
N GLU A 87 37.89 0.49 -2.06
CA GLU A 87 36.80 -0.47 -1.84
C GLU A 87 36.86 -1.64 -2.83
N GLY A 88 36.71 -2.85 -2.28
CA GLY A 88 36.82 -4.11 -3.00
C GLY A 88 35.47 -4.65 -3.49
N ARG A 89 35.53 -5.38 -4.62
CA ARG A 89 34.70 -6.53 -5.10
C ARG A 89 33.21 -6.54 -4.66
N LYS A 90 32.21 -6.65 -5.55
CA LYS A 90 31.96 -7.81 -6.44
C LYS A 90 30.65 -7.61 -7.25
N LEU A 91 30.62 -8.07 -8.52
CA LEU A 91 29.47 -8.47 -9.37
C LEU A 91 28.42 -7.39 -9.75
N CYS A 92 27.91 -7.24 -10.97
CA CYS A 92 27.70 -8.19 -12.08
C CYS A 92 27.68 -7.45 -13.44
N GLN A 93 28.08 -8.17 -14.48
CA GLN A 93 28.18 -7.77 -15.89
C GLN A 93 26.80 -7.46 -16.50
N SER A 94 26.63 -6.28 -17.09
CA SER A 94 25.59 -5.94 -18.06
C SER A 94 26.12 -6.19 -19.47
N GLN A 95 25.38 -6.92 -20.28
CA GLN A 95 25.68 -7.14 -21.69
C GLN A 95 24.60 -6.43 -22.52
N GLU A 96 25.07 -5.53 -23.40
CA GLU A 96 24.29 -4.83 -24.42
C GLU A 96 23.53 -5.80 -25.31
N LEU A 97 22.30 -5.45 -25.64
CA LEU A 97 21.45 -6.16 -26.60
C LEU A 97 20.82 -5.11 -27.51
N GLU A 98 21.47 -4.89 -28.64
CA GLU A 98 20.94 -4.13 -29.76
C GLU A 98 19.96 -4.98 -30.59
N SER A 99 19.02 -4.24 -31.15
CA SER A 99 18.02 -4.54 -32.18
C SER A 99 18.41 -5.57 -33.25
N GLU A 100 17.45 -6.37 -33.71
CA GLU A 100 16.87 -6.24 -35.07
C GLU A 100 15.80 -7.30 -35.40
N SER A 101 14.74 -6.81 -36.05
CA SER A 101 13.94 -7.42 -37.11
C SER A 101 12.95 -8.57 -36.84
N GLU A 102 11.72 -8.27 -37.28
CA GLU A 102 10.58 -9.16 -37.52
C GLU A 102 10.91 -10.23 -38.57
N SER A 103 10.39 -11.45 -38.39
CA SER A 103 10.05 -12.32 -39.52
C SER A 103 8.94 -13.31 -39.15
N GLU A 104 7.96 -13.39 -40.07
CA GLU A 104 6.86 -14.34 -40.15
C GLU A 104 7.32 -15.79 -39.88
N PHE A 105 6.51 -16.52 -39.10
CA PHE A 105 6.63 -17.97 -38.98
C PHE A 105 5.35 -18.62 -39.50
N ASP A 106 5.33 -18.81 -40.82
CA ASP A 106 4.40 -19.72 -41.50
C ASP A 106 4.82 -21.17 -41.21
N LEU A 107 3.94 -21.90 -40.53
CA LEU A 107 4.10 -23.34 -40.30
C LEU A 107 3.25 -24.09 -41.33
N GLU A 108 3.82 -24.26 -42.51
CA GLU A 108 3.34 -25.19 -43.53
C GLU A 108 3.67 -26.61 -43.08
N TYR A 109 2.64 -27.45 -42.93
CA TYR A 109 2.76 -28.84 -42.49
C TYR A 109 2.80 -29.73 -43.72
N ASP A 110 4.00 -30.18 -44.10
CA ASP A 110 4.22 -31.13 -45.20
C ASP A 110 3.51 -32.46 -44.92
N LEU A 111 2.54 -32.77 -45.77
CA LEU A 111 1.73 -33.99 -45.73
C LEU A 111 2.13 -34.88 -46.91
N GLU A 112 3.29 -35.51 -46.81
CA GLU A 112 3.71 -36.53 -47.78
C GLU A 112 2.99 -37.85 -47.49
N SER A 113 1.87 -38.00 -48.20
CA SER A 113 1.09 -39.22 -48.36
C SER A 113 1.79 -40.11 -49.41
N GLU A 114 2.44 -41.19 -48.97
CA GLU A 114 2.87 -42.28 -49.85
C GLU A 114 1.64 -42.89 -50.56
N PHE A 115 1.57 -42.68 -51.88
CA PHE A 115 0.56 -43.25 -52.78
C PHE A 115 1.10 -44.57 -53.35
N GLU A 116 0.62 -45.71 -52.84
CA GLU A 116 0.77 -47.00 -53.51
C GLU A 116 -0.34 -47.18 -54.57
N PRO A 117 -0.03 -47.53 -55.82
CA PRO A 117 -1.01 -47.69 -56.88
C PRO A 117 -1.78 -49.02 -56.80
N GLU A 118 -3.10 -48.95 -57.05
CA GLU A 118 -4.03 -50.07 -57.17
C GLU A 118 -3.63 -51.10 -58.25
N PRO A 119 -3.86 -52.40 -58.01
CA PRO A 119 -3.91 -53.40 -59.08
C PRO A 119 -5.31 -53.55 -59.72
N GLU A 120 -5.28 -53.73 -61.04
CA GLU A 120 -6.38 -53.88 -62.01
C GLU A 120 -7.47 -54.92 -61.71
N PRO A 121 -8.68 -54.77 -62.31
CA PRO A 121 -9.88 -55.52 -61.93
C PRO A 121 -9.94 -56.93 -62.55
N GLY A 122 -10.07 -57.94 -61.69
CA GLY A 122 -10.42 -59.32 -62.06
C GLY A 122 -11.93 -59.52 -62.29
N PRO A 123 -12.33 -60.65 -62.93
CA PRO A 123 -13.69 -60.84 -63.44
C PRO A 123 -14.71 -61.10 -62.31
N LYS A 124 -15.89 -60.50 -62.47
CA LYS A 124 -17.03 -60.57 -61.53
C LYS A 124 -17.59 -62.00 -61.43
N PRO A 125 -17.80 -62.53 -60.21
CA PRO A 125 -18.71 -63.64 -60.01
C PRO A 125 -20.14 -63.13 -59.77
N ASP A 126 -21.08 -63.73 -60.48
CA ASP A 126 -22.50 -63.48 -60.38
C ASP A 126 -23.01 -63.99 -59.03
N PHE A 127 -23.40 -63.08 -58.13
CA PHE A 127 -24.09 -63.44 -56.89
C PHE A 127 -25.37 -62.62 -56.77
N GLU A 128 -26.49 -63.33 -56.91
CA GLU A 128 -27.84 -62.85 -56.59
C GLU A 128 -27.92 -62.45 -55.10
N PRO A 129 -28.43 -61.26 -54.76
CA PRO A 129 -28.56 -60.86 -53.37
C PRO A 129 -29.78 -61.55 -52.73
N GLU A 130 -29.54 -62.63 -51.99
CA GLU A 130 -30.53 -63.17 -51.06
C GLU A 130 -30.72 -62.17 -49.91
N ARG A 131 -31.87 -61.49 -49.89
CA ARG A 131 -32.25 -60.52 -48.86
C ARG A 131 -32.50 -61.25 -47.53
N VAL A 132 -31.48 -61.35 -46.69
CA VAL A 132 -31.65 -61.81 -45.29
C VAL A 132 -32.06 -60.62 -44.42
N GLU A 133 -33.37 -60.46 -44.20
CA GLU A 133 -33.90 -59.59 -43.14
C GLU A 133 -33.55 -60.16 -41.76
N LYS A 134 -32.37 -59.81 -41.23
CA LYS A 134 -32.07 -60.07 -39.82
C LYS A 134 -32.82 -59.05 -38.96
N ARG A 135 -34.01 -59.42 -38.49
CA ARG A 135 -34.69 -58.73 -37.39
C ARG A 135 -33.81 -58.79 -36.15
N VAL A 136 -33.12 -57.71 -35.83
CA VAL A 136 -32.48 -57.56 -34.52
C VAL A 136 -33.60 -57.29 -33.50
N LYS A 137 -34.04 -58.35 -32.80
CA LYS A 137 -34.96 -58.21 -31.65
C LYS A 137 -34.24 -57.40 -30.57
N GLY A 138 -34.53 -56.11 -30.51
CA GLY A 138 -33.94 -55.17 -29.55
C GLY A 138 -34.36 -55.50 -28.12
N LYS A 139 -33.37 -55.71 -27.25
CA LYS A 139 -33.56 -55.75 -25.79
C LYS A 139 -33.86 -54.33 -25.29
N TRP A 140 -35.11 -53.89 -25.39
CA TRP A 140 -35.56 -52.55 -24.97
C TRP A 140 -35.68 -52.38 -23.44
N LEU A 141 -35.18 -53.34 -22.65
CA LEU A 141 -35.30 -53.34 -21.19
C LEU A 141 -34.25 -52.44 -20.49
N ASN A 142 -33.21 -51.98 -21.19
CA ASN A 142 -32.14 -51.16 -20.61
C ASN A 142 -32.29 -49.65 -20.88
N VAL A 143 -33.25 -49.25 -21.71
CA VAL A 143 -33.50 -47.84 -22.06
C VAL A 143 -33.92 -46.99 -20.85
N PRO A 144 -34.85 -47.39 -19.96
CA PRO A 144 -35.22 -46.55 -18.82
C PRO A 144 -34.08 -46.38 -17.81
N VAL A 145 -33.24 -47.40 -17.64
CA VAL A 145 -32.06 -47.33 -16.76
C VAL A 145 -31.00 -46.39 -17.35
N LEU A 146 -30.77 -46.44 -18.67
CA LEU A 146 -29.81 -45.57 -19.34
C LEU A 146 -30.30 -44.11 -19.38
N VAL A 147 -31.61 -43.89 -19.52
CA VAL A 147 -32.25 -42.57 -19.43
C VAL A 147 -32.18 -41.98 -18.02
N LEU A 148 -32.08 -42.79 -16.96
CA LEU A 148 -31.86 -42.32 -15.58
C LEU A 148 -30.37 -42.16 -15.24
N LEU A 149 -29.49 -43.01 -15.77
CA LEU A 149 -28.04 -42.93 -15.54
C LEU A 149 -27.38 -41.76 -16.27
N LEU A 150 -27.80 -41.45 -17.49
CA LEU A 150 -27.24 -40.36 -18.29
C LEU A 150 -27.37 -38.98 -17.58
N PRO A 151 -28.55 -38.54 -17.08
CA PRO A 151 -28.65 -37.28 -16.36
C PRO A 151 -27.93 -37.31 -15.00
N LEU A 152 -27.84 -38.46 -14.33
CA LEU A 152 -27.06 -38.60 -13.09
C LEU A 152 -25.56 -38.40 -13.34
N LEU A 153 -25.03 -38.97 -14.43
CA LEU A 153 -23.63 -38.79 -14.85
C LEU A 153 -23.37 -37.35 -15.31
N LEU A 154 -24.28 -36.75 -16.06
CA LEU A 154 -24.16 -35.33 -16.46
C LEU A 154 -24.21 -34.40 -15.25
N PHE A 155 -25.11 -34.65 -14.30
CA PHE A 155 -25.23 -33.86 -13.07
C PHE A 155 -24.00 -34.05 -12.17
N GLY A 156 -23.54 -35.28 -11.98
CA GLY A 156 -22.31 -35.57 -11.23
C GLY A 156 -21.08 -34.95 -11.87
N GLY A 157 -20.93 -35.08 -13.19
CA GLY A 157 -19.86 -34.44 -13.97
C GLY A 157 -19.92 -32.91 -13.89
N TYR A 158 -21.10 -32.32 -14.02
CA TYR A 158 -21.31 -30.88 -13.86
C TYR A 158 -20.96 -30.40 -12.44
N ALA A 159 -21.37 -31.14 -11.41
CA ALA A 159 -21.07 -30.82 -10.03
C ALA A 159 -19.55 -30.86 -9.76
N VAL A 160 -18.85 -31.88 -10.27
CA VAL A 160 -17.38 -31.97 -10.19
C VAL A 160 -16.75 -30.80 -10.94
N PHE A 161 -17.08 -30.59 -12.21
CA PHE A 161 -16.53 -29.49 -13.02
C PHE A 161 -16.75 -28.11 -12.38
N ASN A 162 -17.97 -27.84 -11.90
CA ASN A 162 -18.30 -26.57 -11.26
C ASN A 162 -17.55 -26.39 -9.93
N ASN A 163 -17.38 -27.47 -9.16
CA ASN A 163 -16.75 -27.38 -7.84
C ASN A 163 -15.21 -27.38 -7.90
N THR A 164 -14.59 -28.07 -8.84
CA THR A 164 -13.13 -28.17 -8.93
C THR A 164 -12.58 -27.20 -9.97
N VAL A 165 -12.95 -27.38 -11.23
CA VAL A 165 -12.35 -26.64 -12.36
C VAL A 165 -12.79 -25.18 -12.35
N ARG A 166 -14.10 -24.92 -12.27
CA ARG A 166 -14.60 -23.54 -12.35
C ARG A 166 -14.20 -22.72 -11.12
N LYS A 167 -14.34 -23.26 -9.90
CA LYS A 167 -13.94 -22.55 -8.68
C LYS A 167 -12.44 -22.31 -8.62
N GLY A 168 -11.61 -23.30 -8.97
CA GLY A 168 -10.16 -23.13 -9.01
C GLY A 168 -9.72 -22.07 -10.02
N ASN A 169 -10.31 -22.07 -11.22
CA ASN A 169 -9.99 -21.06 -12.23
C ASN A 169 -10.39 -19.64 -11.82
N LEU A 170 -11.52 -19.48 -11.11
CA LEU A 170 -11.95 -18.17 -10.60
C LEU A 170 -11.03 -17.68 -9.48
N GLU A 171 -10.63 -18.57 -8.56
CA GLU A 171 -9.72 -18.25 -7.47
C GLU A 171 -8.33 -17.87 -8.00
N ARG A 172 -7.81 -18.62 -8.97
CA ARG A 172 -6.53 -18.31 -9.63
C ARG A 172 -6.54 -16.93 -10.28
N ARG A 173 -7.59 -16.60 -11.03
CA ARG A 173 -7.75 -15.25 -11.63
C ARG A 173 -7.87 -14.16 -10.56
N GLY A 174 -8.58 -14.44 -9.48
CA GLY A 174 -8.68 -13.54 -8.33
C GLY A 174 -7.32 -13.29 -7.68
N TRP A 175 -6.51 -14.34 -7.55
CA TRP A 175 -5.15 -14.25 -7.03
C TRP A 175 -4.23 -13.46 -7.96
N ASP A 176 -4.26 -13.73 -9.28
CA ASP A 176 -3.50 -12.98 -10.27
C ASP A 176 -3.87 -11.47 -10.23
N THR A 177 -5.15 -11.17 -10.02
CA THR A 177 -5.63 -9.79 -9.84
C THR A 177 -5.05 -9.16 -8.58
N ALA A 178 -5.08 -9.86 -7.43
CA ALA A 178 -4.51 -9.38 -6.18
C ALA A 178 -3.00 -9.10 -6.28
N LEU A 179 -2.26 -10.00 -6.94
CA LEU A 179 -0.83 -9.81 -7.22
C LEU A 179 -0.58 -8.62 -8.15
N SER A 180 -1.40 -8.44 -9.19
CA SER A 180 -1.25 -7.31 -10.11
C SER A 180 -1.53 -5.97 -9.43
N MET A 181 -2.50 -5.93 -8.51
CA MET A 181 -2.83 -4.73 -7.74
C MET A 181 -1.82 -4.46 -6.64
N ASN A 182 -1.19 -5.50 -6.08
CA ASN A 182 -0.23 -5.47 -4.97
C ASN A 182 -0.53 -4.40 -3.91
N SER A 183 -1.79 -4.35 -3.45
CA SER A 183 -2.28 -3.33 -2.53
C SER A 183 -3.07 -3.96 -1.39
N VAL A 184 -3.17 -3.23 -0.28
CA VAL A 184 -3.97 -3.63 0.89
C VAL A 184 -5.39 -4.03 0.46
N LYS A 185 -6.03 -3.20 -0.38
CA LYS A 185 -7.38 -3.47 -0.90
C LYS A 185 -7.43 -4.75 -1.74
N GLY A 186 -6.50 -4.94 -2.68
CA GLY A 186 -6.49 -6.12 -3.56
C GLY A 186 -6.39 -7.43 -2.79
N TYR A 187 -5.51 -7.51 -1.79
CA TYR A 187 -5.38 -8.71 -0.96
C TYR A 187 -6.60 -8.93 -0.04
N LEU A 188 -7.20 -7.86 0.51
CA LEU A 188 -8.43 -7.96 1.30
C LEU A 188 -9.61 -8.46 0.46
N ASP A 189 -9.79 -7.93 -0.75
CA ASP A 189 -10.86 -8.32 -1.68
C ASP A 189 -10.72 -9.81 -2.08
N TYR A 190 -9.49 -10.27 -2.33
CA TYR A 190 -9.22 -11.69 -2.58
C TYR A 190 -9.57 -12.56 -1.37
N MET A 191 -9.11 -12.23 -0.18
CA MET A 191 -9.39 -13.01 1.04
C MET A 191 -10.88 -13.04 1.39
N ALA A 192 -11.61 -11.95 1.13
CA ALA A 192 -13.06 -11.87 1.32
C ALA A 192 -13.81 -12.74 0.30
N THR A 193 -13.36 -12.76 -0.96
CA THR A 193 -13.99 -13.52 -2.04
C THR A 193 -13.68 -15.02 -1.94
N PHE A 194 -12.47 -15.38 -1.49
CA PHE A 194 -11.99 -16.76 -1.38
C PHE A 194 -11.47 -17.09 0.04
N PRO A 195 -12.35 -17.17 1.07
CA PRO A 195 -11.94 -17.41 2.46
C PRO A 195 -11.27 -18.77 2.75
N ARG A 196 -11.33 -19.70 1.80
CA ARG A 196 -10.63 -21.00 1.83
C ARG A 196 -9.86 -21.23 0.53
N GLY A 197 -9.43 -20.14 -0.11
CA GLY A 197 -8.60 -20.16 -1.31
C GLY A 197 -7.24 -20.78 -1.02
N ALA A 198 -6.58 -21.31 -2.05
CA ALA A 198 -5.26 -21.90 -1.89
C ALA A 198 -4.23 -20.84 -1.51
N HIS A 199 -4.41 -19.60 -1.97
CA HIS A 199 -3.53 -18.47 -1.70
C HIS A 199 -4.00 -17.57 -0.55
N PHE A 200 -4.91 -18.02 0.31
CA PHE A 200 -5.40 -17.21 1.44
C PHE A 200 -4.25 -16.80 2.39
N ASP A 201 -3.41 -17.76 2.78
CA ASP A 201 -2.29 -17.51 3.68
C ASP A 201 -1.22 -16.63 3.03
N ASP A 202 -1.00 -16.80 1.72
CA ASP A 202 -0.08 -15.97 0.93
C ASP A 202 -0.56 -14.53 0.85
N ALA A 203 -1.85 -14.31 0.54
CA ALA A 203 -2.48 -13.00 0.52
C ALA A 203 -2.42 -12.33 1.89
N HIS A 204 -2.68 -13.09 2.96
CA HIS A 204 -2.58 -12.59 4.33
C HIS A 204 -1.15 -12.18 4.69
N LYS A 205 -0.14 -12.97 4.29
CA LYS A 205 1.27 -12.65 4.49
C LYS A 205 1.69 -11.39 3.71
N ALA A 206 1.27 -11.28 2.44
CA ALA A 206 1.54 -10.12 1.60
C ALA A 206 0.91 -8.84 2.20
N LEU A 207 -0.34 -8.93 2.67
CA LEU A 207 -1.02 -7.84 3.35
C LEU A 207 -0.24 -7.37 4.60
N ARG A 208 0.16 -8.30 5.47
CA ARG A 208 0.94 -7.94 6.67
C ARG A 208 2.27 -7.30 6.32
N LYS A 209 2.93 -7.76 5.25
CA LYS A 209 4.18 -7.17 4.76
C LYS A 209 3.97 -5.71 4.32
N LEU A 210 2.97 -5.42 3.51
CA LEU A 210 2.66 -4.06 3.08
C LEU A 210 2.37 -3.14 4.26
N LYS A 211 1.53 -3.58 5.20
CA LYS A 211 1.22 -2.80 6.42
C LYS A 211 2.46 -2.55 7.29
N LEU A 212 3.37 -3.52 7.38
CA LEU A 212 4.63 -3.36 8.10
C LEU A 212 5.52 -2.32 7.43
N GLU A 213 5.62 -2.35 6.10
CA GLU A 213 6.39 -1.38 5.33
C GLU A 213 5.83 0.03 5.49
N GLU A 214 4.51 0.21 5.44
CA GLU A 214 3.84 1.49 5.70
C GLU A 214 4.11 2.01 7.12
N ALA A 215 3.97 1.15 8.13
CA ALA A 215 4.24 1.52 9.52
C ALA A 215 5.71 1.89 9.76
N MET A 216 6.66 1.16 9.15
CA MET A 216 8.09 1.49 9.24
C MET A 216 8.42 2.83 8.56
N GLN A 217 7.78 3.14 7.43
CA GLN A 217 7.96 4.44 6.78
C GLN A 217 7.46 5.58 7.68
N TRP A 218 6.28 5.41 8.29
CA TRP A 218 5.75 6.36 9.26
C TRP A 218 6.69 6.57 10.46
N GLU A 219 7.23 5.49 11.05
CA GLU A 219 8.18 5.60 12.15
C GLU A 219 9.40 6.46 11.82
N ARG A 220 9.96 6.31 10.62
CA ARG A 220 11.09 7.14 10.15
C ARG A 220 10.68 8.60 10.01
N LEU A 221 9.50 8.87 9.47
CA LEU A 221 8.99 10.23 9.27
C LEU A 221 8.74 10.97 10.58
N LYS A 222 8.37 10.29 11.67
CA LYS A 222 8.23 10.92 12.99
C LYS A 222 9.54 11.59 13.45
N ALA A 223 10.68 10.99 13.13
CA ALA A 223 11.99 11.54 13.47
C ALA A 223 12.48 12.60 12.47
N SER A 224 11.90 12.66 11.27
CA SER A 224 12.28 13.64 10.25
C SER A 224 11.79 15.05 10.62
N ASN A 225 12.65 16.03 10.35
CA ASN A 225 12.33 17.46 10.41
C ASN A 225 12.20 18.05 8.99
N ASN A 226 12.30 17.22 7.96
CA ASN A 226 12.19 17.66 6.58
C ASN A 226 10.73 17.75 6.16
N THR A 227 10.23 18.97 5.94
CA THR A 227 8.85 19.18 5.52
C THR A 227 8.56 18.68 4.10
N ALA A 228 9.58 18.59 3.23
CA ALA A 228 9.41 18.04 1.89
C ALA A 228 9.10 16.54 1.93
N GLU A 229 9.86 15.76 2.71
CA GLU A 229 9.61 14.32 2.91
C GLU A 229 8.20 14.01 3.42
N LEU A 230 7.71 14.83 4.36
CA LEU A 230 6.35 14.67 4.91
C LEU A 230 5.27 14.96 3.85
N ARG A 231 5.47 15.98 3.00
CA ARG A 231 4.54 16.30 1.89
C ARG A 231 4.55 15.23 0.80
N ASP A 232 5.75 14.77 0.43
CA ASP A 232 5.92 13.71 -0.57
C ASP A 232 5.25 12.43 -0.11
N PHE A 233 5.37 12.10 1.17
CA PHE A 233 4.69 10.96 1.77
C PHE A 233 3.16 11.07 1.68
N LEU A 234 2.57 12.22 2.04
CA LEU A 234 1.13 12.45 1.91
C LEU A 234 0.65 12.35 0.46
N THR A 235 1.48 12.79 -0.49
CA THR A 235 1.15 12.74 -1.92
C THR A 235 1.19 11.31 -2.46
N GLN A 236 2.19 10.52 -2.04
CA GLN A 236 2.34 9.12 -2.46
C GLN A 236 1.33 8.18 -1.77
N HIS A 237 0.80 8.59 -0.62
CA HIS A 237 -0.05 7.76 0.23
C HIS A 237 -1.30 8.51 0.70
N PRO A 238 -2.28 8.78 -0.18
CA PRO A 238 -3.47 9.57 0.17
C PRO A 238 -4.41 8.89 1.19
N ASP A 239 -4.45 7.55 1.19
CA ASP A 239 -5.44 6.78 1.95
C ASP A 239 -4.87 6.10 3.22
N ILE A 240 -3.67 6.47 3.67
CA ILE A 240 -3.06 5.83 4.84
C ILE A 240 -3.72 6.25 6.15
N PRO A 241 -3.85 5.35 7.13
CA PRO A 241 -4.39 5.67 8.44
C PRO A 241 -3.61 6.76 9.20
N PHE A 242 -2.32 6.94 8.87
CA PHE A 242 -1.44 7.88 9.57
C PHE A 242 -1.43 9.29 8.98
N ALA A 243 -2.14 9.55 7.86
CA ALA A 243 -2.14 10.86 7.20
C ALA A 243 -2.45 12.04 8.15
N PRO A 244 -3.46 11.97 9.04
CA PRO A 244 -3.74 13.08 9.97
C PRO A 244 -2.59 13.37 10.96
N LEU A 245 -1.79 12.35 11.30
CA LEU A 245 -0.63 12.51 12.19
C LEU A 245 0.53 13.18 11.44
N VAL A 246 0.75 12.81 10.18
CA VAL A 246 1.76 13.41 9.29
C VAL A 246 1.41 14.89 9.04
N GLU A 247 0.17 15.19 8.71
CA GLU A 247 -0.33 16.55 8.50
C GLU A 247 -0.11 17.43 9.73
N LYS A 248 -0.43 16.91 10.93
CA LYS A 248 -0.20 17.62 12.19
C LYS A 248 1.29 17.90 12.42
N ARG A 249 2.16 16.93 12.13
CA ARG A 249 3.62 17.10 12.24
C ARG A 249 4.11 18.16 11.26
N LEU A 250 3.69 18.09 10.00
CA LEU A 250 4.02 19.04 8.95
C LEU A 250 3.60 20.48 9.33
N ASP A 251 2.38 20.63 9.85
CA ASP A 251 1.86 21.92 10.32
C ASP A 251 2.71 22.48 11.46
N SER A 252 3.03 21.65 12.47
CA SER A 252 3.89 22.07 13.58
C SER A 252 5.29 22.49 13.15
N LEU A 253 5.91 21.77 12.21
CA LEU A 253 7.24 22.11 11.69
C LEU A 253 7.21 23.40 10.86
N SER A 254 6.17 23.58 10.05
CA SER A 254 5.97 24.79 9.26
C SER A 254 5.78 26.01 10.17
N TRP A 255 5.01 25.85 11.25
CA TRP A 255 4.84 26.87 12.28
C TRP A 255 6.16 27.21 12.99
N VAL A 256 6.93 26.20 13.44
CA VAL A 256 8.24 26.41 14.07
C VAL A 256 9.20 27.14 13.13
N GLY A 257 9.15 26.83 11.82
CA GLY A 257 9.88 27.56 10.79
C GLY A 257 9.49 29.04 10.72
N ALA A 258 8.19 29.34 10.69
CA ALA A 258 7.69 30.72 10.68
C ALA A 258 8.08 31.49 11.95
N VAL A 259 7.98 30.86 13.13
CA VAL A 259 8.39 31.46 14.41
C VAL A 259 9.90 31.70 14.45
N ARG A 260 10.70 30.79 13.89
CA ARG A 260 12.16 30.97 13.83
C ARG A 260 12.57 32.11 12.91
N ALA A 261 11.93 32.22 11.74
CA ALA A 261 12.16 33.34 10.82
C ALA A 261 11.68 34.67 11.44
N ASN A 262 10.55 34.62 12.16
CA ASN A 262 9.94 35.75 12.86
C ASN A 262 9.76 37.00 11.99
N THR A 263 9.35 36.82 10.73
CA THR A 263 9.06 37.91 9.80
C THR A 263 7.58 37.93 9.43
N ALA A 264 7.07 39.11 9.03
CA ALA A 264 5.68 39.22 8.58
C ALA A 264 5.40 38.34 7.36
N GLU A 265 6.40 38.15 6.50
CA GLU A 265 6.36 37.32 5.30
C GLU A 265 6.21 35.84 5.67
N ALA A 266 7.01 35.34 6.61
CA ALA A 266 6.98 33.93 7.03
C ALA A 266 5.63 33.55 7.66
N TYR A 267 5.06 34.43 8.48
CA TYR A 267 3.71 34.23 9.02
C TYR A 267 2.64 34.32 7.92
N SER A 268 2.80 35.21 6.94
CA SER A 268 1.88 35.33 5.80
C SER A 268 1.89 34.08 4.93
N GLU A 269 3.07 33.50 4.68
CA GLU A 269 3.23 32.24 3.95
C GLU A 269 2.53 31.09 4.68
N TYR A 270 2.75 30.93 5.99
CA TYR A 270 2.08 29.90 6.79
C TYR A 270 0.54 30.02 6.70
N ILE A 271 0.00 31.24 6.83
CA ILE A 271 -1.44 31.50 6.71
C ILE A 271 -1.95 31.14 5.32
N HIS A 272 -1.20 31.50 4.27
CA HIS A 272 -1.57 31.21 2.88
C HIS A 272 -1.59 29.71 2.59
N LEU A 273 -0.55 28.97 3.00
CA LEU A 273 -0.49 27.52 2.84
C LEU A 273 -1.63 26.80 3.58
N SER A 274 -2.02 27.32 4.74
CA SER A 274 -3.17 26.81 5.51
C SER A 274 -4.49 27.06 4.78
N GLN A 275 -4.69 28.24 4.17
CA GLN A 275 -5.90 28.54 3.38
C GLN A 275 -6.03 27.68 2.13
N GLN A 276 -4.91 27.26 1.55
CA GLN A 276 -4.87 26.35 0.41
C GLN A 276 -5.09 24.88 0.80
N GLY A 277 -5.21 24.56 2.10
CA GLY A 277 -5.35 23.20 2.61
C GLY A 277 -4.07 22.38 2.54
N GLN A 278 -2.91 23.00 2.26
CA GLN A 278 -1.61 22.30 2.30
C GLN A 278 -1.11 22.08 3.72
N LEU A 279 -1.57 22.93 4.65
CA LEU A 279 -1.34 22.80 6.07
C LEU A 279 -2.68 22.72 6.79
N ARG A 280 -2.68 22.02 7.93
CA ARG A 280 -3.84 21.90 8.81
C ARG A 280 -4.26 23.27 9.37
N GLY A 281 -3.29 24.15 9.59
CA GLY A 281 -3.55 25.52 10.03
C GLY A 281 -3.88 25.64 11.51
N ASP A 282 -3.34 24.76 12.37
CA ASP A 282 -3.63 24.78 13.81
C ASP A 282 -3.14 26.10 14.47
N TYR A 283 -2.19 26.82 13.85
CA TYR A 283 -1.58 28.05 14.37
C TYR A 283 -1.96 29.32 13.59
N VAL A 284 -3.02 29.30 12.78
CA VAL A 284 -3.37 30.45 11.90
C VAL A 284 -3.73 31.70 12.71
N ALA A 285 -4.35 31.56 13.88
CA ALA A 285 -4.73 32.70 14.72
C ALA A 285 -3.47 33.40 15.28
N GLU A 286 -2.54 32.62 15.82
CA GLU A 286 -1.27 33.06 16.36
C GLU A 286 -0.40 33.68 15.26
N ALA A 287 -0.33 33.06 14.08
CA ALA A 287 0.38 33.61 12.92
C ALA A 287 -0.17 34.98 12.52
N ARG A 288 -1.51 35.16 12.50
CA ARG A 288 -2.13 36.45 12.17
C ARG A 288 -1.77 37.52 13.18
N GLN A 289 -1.82 37.18 14.47
CA GLN A 289 -1.45 38.10 15.54
C GLN A 289 0.02 38.53 15.41
N LYS A 290 0.93 37.57 15.27
CA LYS A 290 2.37 37.84 15.13
C LYS A 290 2.68 38.70 13.92
N ARG A 291 2.11 38.38 12.76
CA ARG A 291 2.22 39.20 11.54
C ARG A 291 1.79 40.64 11.80
N GLU A 292 0.63 40.85 12.40
CA GLU A 292 0.10 42.19 12.66
C GLU A 292 1.01 42.98 13.60
N THR A 293 1.47 42.35 14.68
CA THR A 293 2.38 43.01 15.65
C THR A 293 3.69 43.45 15.00
N LEU A 294 4.25 42.65 14.08
CA LEU A 294 5.47 42.99 13.37
C LEU A 294 5.25 44.12 12.37
N LEU A 295 4.13 44.10 11.64
CA LEU A 295 3.79 45.18 10.71
C LEU A 295 3.55 46.50 11.45
N SER A 296 2.85 46.49 12.58
CA SER A 296 2.66 47.70 13.38
C SER A 296 3.96 48.26 13.93
N ALA A 297 4.87 47.40 14.39
CA ALA A 297 6.19 47.82 14.87
C ALA A 297 7.05 48.42 13.76
N LEU A 298 6.96 47.87 12.54
CA LEU A 298 7.65 48.42 11.37
C LEU A 298 7.12 49.81 11.02
N VAL A 299 5.80 50.01 11.02
CA VAL A 299 5.18 51.31 10.74
C VAL A 299 5.62 52.36 11.76
N GLU A 300 5.62 52.02 13.06
CA GLU A 300 6.04 52.93 14.12
C GLU A 300 7.50 53.39 13.92
N SER A 301 8.40 52.45 13.59
CA SER A 301 9.82 52.76 13.35
C SER A 301 10.04 53.72 12.17
N VAL A 302 9.23 53.59 11.11
CA VAL A 302 9.31 54.48 9.94
C VAL A 302 8.81 55.89 10.29
N ILE A 303 7.78 56.00 11.12
CA ILE A 303 7.23 57.30 11.52
C ILE A 303 8.22 58.06 12.40
N THR A 304 8.86 57.40 13.36
CA THR A 304 9.83 58.04 14.27
C THR A 304 11.05 58.63 13.55
N ASP A 305 11.46 58.05 12.42
CA ASP A 305 12.60 58.54 11.62
C ASP A 305 12.25 59.75 10.74
N THR A 306 10.96 60.08 10.58
CA THR A 306 10.49 61.14 9.65
C THR A 306 10.12 62.46 10.32
N VAL A 307 10.30 62.59 11.64
CA VAL A 307 10.07 63.84 12.37
C VAL A 307 11.41 64.57 12.57
N PRO A 308 11.76 65.58 11.75
CA PRO A 308 12.94 66.41 11.99
C PRO A 308 12.74 67.28 13.24
N GLU A 309 13.78 67.38 14.08
CA GLU A 309 13.89 68.32 15.21
C GLU A 309 13.80 69.79 14.79
#